data_AF-D4NW86-F1
#
_entry.id   AF-D4NW86-F1
#
_cell.length_a   1.000
_cell.length_b   1.000
_cell.length_c   1.000
_cell.angle_alpha   90.00
_cell.angle_beta   90.00
_cell.angle_gamma   90.00
#
_symmetry.space_group_name_H-M   'P 1'
#
loop_
_entity.id
_entity.type
_entity.pdbx_description
1 polymer ?
#
loop_
_entity_poly.entity_id
_entity_poly.type
_entity_poly.pdbx_seq_one_letter_code
_entity_poly.pdbx_strand_id
1 'polypeptide(L)' 'TSGEAVKYNGSIDCFKTILKNEGFMSLMKGAGANILRGVAGAGVLSGFDKFQSLYIKWRIGDN' A
#
# COMPACT_ATOMS: atom_id res chain seq x y z
N THR A 1 -27.32 17.96 4.17
CA THR A 1 -26.07 18.74 4.32
C THR A 1 -24.94 17.89 3.82
N SER A 2 -24.37 18.06 2.64
CA SER A 2 -24.45 19.09 1.61
C SER A 2 -24.42 18.37 0.27
N GLY A 3 -25.22 18.81 -0.69
CA GLY A 3 -25.05 18.38 -2.08
C GLY A 3 -23.72 18.89 -2.58
N GLU A 4 -22.65 18.09 -2.44
CA GLU A 4 -21.38 18.40 -3.05
C GLU A 4 -21.59 18.26 -4.55
N ALA A 5 -21.82 19.39 -5.22
CA ALA A 5 -21.82 19.49 -6.67
C ALA A 5 -20.60 18.71 -7.19
N VAL A 6 -20.83 17.82 -8.17
CA VAL A 6 -19.83 16.93 -8.77
C VAL A 6 -18.51 17.69 -8.92
N LYS A 7 -17.60 17.52 -7.95
CA LYS A 7 -16.47 18.44 -7.75
C LYS A 7 -15.41 18.28 -8.84
N TYR A 8 -15.49 17.18 -9.58
CA TYR A 8 -14.62 16.80 -10.67
C TYR A 8 -15.41 16.07 -11.74
N ASN A 9 -15.32 16.53 -12.98
CA ASN A 9 -16.04 15.96 -14.12
C ASN A 9 -15.28 14.77 -14.76
N GLY A 10 -14.58 13.98 -13.94
CA GLY A 10 -13.74 12.85 -14.34
C GLY A 10 -12.33 12.87 -13.75
N SER A 11 -11.61 11.74 -13.87
CA SER A 11 -10.26 11.56 -13.30
C SER A 11 -9.22 12.55 -13.85
N ILE A 12 -9.36 12.98 -15.10
CA ILE A 12 -8.46 13.95 -15.76
C ILE A 12 -8.65 15.37 -15.20
N ASP A 13 -9.90 15.75 -14.93
CA ASP A 13 -10.26 17.04 -14.36
C ASP A 13 -9.82 17.14 -12.88
N CYS A 14 -9.98 16.04 -12.15
CA CYS A 14 -9.43 15.87 -10.80
C CYS A 14 -7.90 16.00 -10.78
N PHE A 15 -7.20 15.28 -11.66
CA PHE A 15 -5.73 15.32 -11.75
C PHE A 15 -5.20 16.72 -12.06
N LYS A 16 -5.81 17.42 -13.04
CA LYS A 16 -5.45 18.81 -13.35
C LYS A 16 -5.69 19.76 -12.19
N THR A 17 -6.80 19.61 -11.48
CA THR A 17 -7.14 20.48 -10.36
C THR A 17 -6.22 20.27 -9.16
N ILE A 18 -5.89 19.02 -8.83
CA ILE A 18 -4.91 18.70 -7.78
C ILE A 18 -3.53 19.24 -8.14
N LEU A 19 -3.07 19.03 -9.39
CA LEU A 19 -1.80 19.58 -9.85
C LEU A 19 -1.74 21.11 -9.77
N LYS A 20 -2.82 21.80 -10.13
CA LYS A 20 -2.88 23.26 -10.16
C LYS A 20 -3.01 23.88 -8.76
N ASN A 21 -3.76 23.24 -7.85
CA ASN A 21 -4.05 23.81 -6.53
C ASN A 21 -3.11 23.30 -5.43
N GLU A 22 -2.65 22.06 -5.50
CA GLU A 22 -1.83 21.43 -4.45
C GLU A 22 -0.44 20.97 -4.92
N GLY A 23 -0.23 20.89 -6.24
CA GLY A 23 1.05 20.50 -6.84
C GLY A 23 1.26 18.99 -6.91
N PHE A 24 2.26 18.57 -7.70
CA PHE A 24 2.60 17.16 -7.93
C PHE A 24 2.92 16.38 -6.64
N MET A 25 3.48 17.06 -5.64
CA MET A 25 3.83 16.45 -4.36
C MET A 25 2.60 16.01 -3.54
N SER A 26 1.42 16.60 -3.78
CA SER A 26 0.21 16.21 -3.07
C SER A 26 -0.31 14.83 -3.51
N LEU A 27 -0.07 14.44 -4.76
CA LEU A 27 -0.38 13.09 -5.26
C LEU A 27 0.49 12.01 -4.61
N MET A 28 1.67 12.40 -4.10
CA MET A 28 2.60 11.51 -3.41
C MET A 28 2.39 11.50 -1.89
N LYS A 29 1.50 12.35 -1.35
CA LYS A 29 1.11 12.27 0.07
C LYS A 29 0.44 10.93 0.34
N GLY A 30 1.03 10.14 1.24
CA GLY A 30 0.55 8.79 1.56
C GLY A 30 1.29 7.66 0.84
N ALA A 31 2.20 7.97 -0.11
CA ALA A 31 3.06 6.96 -0.73
C ALA A 31 3.90 6.22 0.33
N GLY A 32 4.45 6.95 1.31
CA GLY A 32 5.20 6.37 2.43
C GLY A 32 4.37 5.42 3.31
N ALA A 33 3.10 5.73 3.55
CA ALA A 33 2.20 4.85 4.31
C ALA A 33 1.89 3.55 3.54
N ASN A 34 1.75 3.63 2.21
CA ASN A 34 1.58 2.46 1.36
C ASN A 34 2.86 1.60 1.29
N ILE A 35 4.04 2.23 1.23
CA ILE A 35 5.32 1.52 1.27
C ILE A 35 5.48 0.79 2.60
N LEU A 36 5.20 1.45 3.73
CA LEU A 36 5.27 0.83 5.05
C LEU A 36 4.34 -0.38 5.17
N ARG A 37 3.11 -0.26 4.63
CA ARG A 37 2.15 -1.37 4.57
C ARG A 37 2.64 -2.52 3.70
N GLY A 38 3.28 -2.23 2.57
CA GLY A 38 3.87 -3.25 1.70
C GLY A 38 5.01 -4.00 2.38
N VAL A 39 5.92 -3.29 3.04
CA VAL A 39 7.05 -3.88 3.78
C VAL A 39 6.55 -4.72 4.96
N ALA A 40 5.53 -4.26 5.69
CA ALA A 40 4.93 -5.04 6.78
C ALA A 40 4.31 -6.35 6.27
N GLY A 41 3.56 -6.31 5.16
CA GLY A 41 2.98 -7.51 4.54
C GLY A 41 4.04 -8.50 4.05
N ALA A 42 5.08 -8.01 3.39
CA ALA A 42 6.20 -8.84 2.92
C ALA A 42 7.01 -9.44 4.08
N GLY A 43 7.20 -8.67 5.17
CA GLY A 43 7.86 -9.13 6.39
C GLY A 43 7.10 -10.28 7.06
N VAL A 44 5.77 -10.19 7.12
CA VAL A 44 4.93 -11.26 7.65
C VAL A 44 5.03 -12.51 6.77
N LEU A 45 4.92 -12.37 5.44
CA LEU A 45 4.96 -13.49 4.50
C LEU A 45 6.31 -14.23 4.55
N SER A 46 7.42 -13.48 4.48
CA SER A 46 8.78 -14.04 4.56
C SER A 46 9.09 -14.64 5.94
N GLY A 47 8.52 -14.07 7.02
CA GLY A 47 8.57 -14.65 8.35
C GLY A 47 7.89 -16.02 8.41
N PHE A 48 6.70 -16.14 7.83
CA PHE A 48 5.97 -17.41 7.73
C PHE A 48 6.74 -18.45 6.88
N ASP A 49 7.30 -18.05 5.74
CA ASP A 49 8.10 -18.97 4.89
C ASP A 49 9.30 -19.55 5.66
N LYS A 50 10.02 -18.71 6.42
CA LYS A 50 11.14 -19.19 7.25
C LYS A 50 10.67 -20.07 8.41
N PHE A 51 9.57 -19.73 9.05
CA PHE A 51 9.01 -20.51 10.16
C PHE A 51 8.54 -21.88 9.69
N GLN A 52 7.81 -21.96 8.57
CA GLN A 52 7.43 -23.22 7.95
C GLN A 52 8.65 -24.04 7.54
N SER A 53 9.66 -23.43 6.92
CA SER A 53 10.88 -24.14 6.53
C SER A 53 11.61 -24.76 7.73
N LEU A 54 11.70 -24.03 8.85
CA LEU A 54 12.30 -24.54 10.09
C LEU A 54 11.46 -25.64 10.73
N TYR A 55 10.14 -25.46 10.80
CA TYR A 55 9.21 -26.45 11.33
C TYR A 55 9.23 -27.75 10.52
N ILE A 56 9.22 -27.65 9.19
CA ILE A 56 9.30 -28.82 8.29
C ILE A 56 10.66 -29.51 8.45
N LYS A 57 11.76 -28.75 8.55
CA LYS A 57 13.10 -29.33 8.81
C LYS A 57 13.16 -30.07 10.14
N TRP A 58 12.58 -29.52 11.21
CA TRP A 58 12.52 -30.18 12.51
C TRP A 58 11.59 -31.40 12.51
N ARG A 59 10.50 -31.35 11.73
CA ARG A 59 9.48 -32.42 11.65
C ARG A 59 9.87 -33.59 10.74
N ILE A 60 10.69 -33.34 9.72
CA ILE A 60 11.20 -34.34 8.76
C ILE A 60 12.61 -34.82 9.13
N GLY A 61 13.38 -34.02 9.87
CA GLY A 61 14.71 -34.37 10.37
C GLY A 61 14.68 -35.13 11.70
N ASP A 62 14.07 -36.31 11.69
CA ASP A 62 14.39 -37.41 12.60
C ASP A 62 14.53 -38.68 11.74
N ASN A 63 15.77 -38.87 11.26
CA ASN A 63 16.40 -40.11 10.80
C ASN A 63 17.92 -39.88 10.82
#